data_AF-A0A8H7QD41-F1
#
_entry.id   AF-A0A8H7QD41-F1
#
_cell.length_a   1.000
_cell.length_b   1.000
_cell.length_c   1.000
_cell.angle_alpha   90.00
_cell.angle_beta   90.00
_cell.angle_gamma   90.00
#
_symmetry.space_group_name_H-M   'P 1'
#
loop_
_entity.id
_entity.type
_entity.pdbx_description
1 polymer ?
#
loop_
_entity_poly.entity_id
_entity_poly.type
_entity_poly.pdbx_seq_one_letter_code
_entity_poly.pdbx_strand_id
1 'polypeptide(L)'
;MFWSCIIATSPGNGTTIIDGSIDSSVYVDILETSSLDTLDYFDIHIKDHSFSVDTIMNWPARSPDLNPIEHVWYPLKRRPNAFPTRPTTKEELEQRVATEWYKLTEKGCLKYIDSMPARIKAIIKSKGGPTKY
;
A
#
# COMPACT_ATOMS: atom_id res chain seq x y z
N MET A 1 -9.94 -1.05 -10.27
CA MET A 1 -8.58 -0.67 -9.81
C MET A 1 -8.50 -0.92 -8.31
N PHE A 2 -7.30 -1.10 -7.75
CA PHE A 2 -7.14 -1.27 -6.30
C PHE A 2 -6.33 -0.09 -5.74
N TRP A 3 -6.75 0.41 -4.58
CA TRP A 3 -5.98 1.29 -3.73
C TRP A 3 -5.83 0.64 -2.35
N SER A 4 -4.68 0.81 -1.71
CA SER A 4 -4.48 0.40 -0.32
C SER A 4 -3.25 1.08 0.26
N CYS A 5 -3.09 1.00 1.57
CA CYS A 5 -1.94 1.48 2.32
C CYS A 5 -1.39 0.36 3.20
N ILE A 6 -0.13 0.45 3.60
CA ILE A 6 0.44 -0.45 4.63
C ILE A 6 1.09 0.40 5.71
N ILE A 7 1.03 -0.09 6.94
CA ILE A 7 1.79 0.45 8.08
C ILE A 7 2.68 -0.65 8.66
N ALA A 8 3.57 -0.28 9.58
CA ALA A 8 4.51 -1.20 10.22
C ALA A 8 3.81 -2.45 10.79
N THR A 9 2.65 -2.26 11.38
CA THR A 9 1.94 -3.30 12.13
C THR A 9 0.87 -4.03 11.31
N SER A 10 0.48 -3.54 10.13
CA SER A 10 -0.70 -4.05 9.43
C SER A 10 -0.77 -3.65 7.95
N PRO A 11 -1.43 -4.45 7.09
CA PRO A 11 -1.79 -4.09 5.73
C PRO A 11 -2.84 -2.97 5.60
N GLY A 12 -3.17 -2.22 6.66
CA GLY A 12 -4.22 -1.21 6.64
C GLY A 12 -5.64 -1.79 6.51
N ASN A 13 -6.66 -0.96 6.73
CA ASN A 13 -8.06 -1.34 6.51
C ASN A 13 -8.35 -1.40 5.01
N GLY A 14 -8.02 -2.55 4.42
CA GLY A 14 -8.57 -3.03 3.16
C GLY A 14 -7.90 -2.54 1.89
N THR A 15 -8.09 -3.35 0.85
CA THR A 15 -7.90 -2.94 -0.54
C THR A 15 -9.20 -2.31 -1.03
N THR A 16 -9.23 -0.99 -1.18
CA THR A 16 -10.37 -0.28 -1.75
C THR A 16 -10.44 -0.56 -3.24
N ILE A 17 -11.58 -1.07 -3.68
CA ILE A 17 -11.88 -1.34 -5.08
C ILE A 17 -12.43 -0.05 -5.68
N ILE A 18 -11.88 0.36 -6.80
CA ILE A 18 -12.22 1.60 -7.47
C ILE A 18 -12.71 1.30 -8.88
N ASP A 19 -13.93 1.74 -9.16
CA ASP A 19 -14.56 1.67 -10.46
C ASP A 19 -14.25 2.93 -11.26
N GLY A 20 -13.42 2.78 -12.29
CA GLY A 20 -12.94 3.90 -13.10
C GLY A 20 -11.62 4.49 -12.60
N SER A 21 -11.37 5.74 -12.98
CA SER A 21 -10.20 6.52 -12.57
C SER A 21 -10.45 7.21 -11.22
N ILE A 22 -9.40 7.39 -10.43
CA ILE A 22 -9.44 8.21 -9.22
C ILE A 22 -9.29 9.68 -9.63
N ASP A 23 -10.26 10.52 -9.29
CA ASP A 23 -10.09 11.97 -9.24
C ASP A 23 -9.83 12.44 -7.80
N SER A 24 -9.73 13.76 -7.60
CA SER A 24 -9.48 14.32 -6.27
C SER A 24 -10.61 14.04 -5.27
N SER A 25 -11.86 14.01 -5.71
CA SER A 25 -13.01 13.76 -4.83
C SER A 25 -12.97 12.32 -4.33
N VAL A 26 -12.82 11.37 -5.25
CA VAL A 26 -12.71 9.94 -4.93
C VAL A 26 -11.52 9.70 -4.01
N TYR A 27 -10.40 10.39 -4.23
CA TYR A 27 -9.22 10.24 -3.37
C TYR A 27 -9.45 10.75 -1.95
N VAL A 28 -10.11 11.90 -1.79
CA VAL A 28 -10.46 12.43 -0.46
C VAL A 28 -11.37 11.46 0.28
N ASP A 29 -12.40 10.93 -0.39
CA ASP A 29 -13.31 9.94 0.19
C ASP A 29 -12.56 8.69 0.66
N ILE A 30 -11.60 8.20 -0.13
CA ILE A 30 -10.73 7.06 0.24
C ILE A 30 -9.90 7.37 1.48
N LEU A 31 -9.32 8.58 1.57
CA LEU A 31 -8.53 8.96 2.73
C LEU A 31 -9.39 9.02 3.99
N GLU A 32 -10.58 9.60 3.90
CA GLU A 32 -11.50 9.73 5.03
C GLU A 32 -12.06 8.37 5.49
N THR A 33 -12.34 7.45 4.57
CA THR A 33 -12.98 6.17 4.89
C THR A 33 -12.03 5.00 5.13
N SER A 34 -10.88 4.97 4.46
CA SER A 34 -9.96 3.82 4.51
C SER A 34 -8.67 4.14 5.26
N SER A 35 -8.16 5.37 5.15
CA SER A 35 -6.93 5.78 5.83
C SER A 35 -7.17 6.20 7.28
N LEU A 36 -8.16 7.08 7.53
CA LEU A 36 -8.47 7.50 8.90
C LEU A 36 -8.99 6.34 9.74
N ASP A 37 -9.88 5.49 9.21
CA ASP A 37 -10.33 4.28 9.88
C ASP A 37 -9.18 3.33 10.26
N THR A 38 -8.14 3.24 9.41
CA THR A 38 -6.92 2.48 9.75
C THR A 38 -6.20 3.12 10.94
N LEU A 39 -6.01 4.43 10.90
CA LEU A 39 -5.28 5.17 11.94
C LEU A 39 -6.02 5.09 13.27
N ASP A 40 -7.35 5.28 13.26
CA ASP A 40 -8.21 5.14 14.44
C ASP A 40 -8.19 3.71 15.00
N TYR A 41 -8.25 2.69 14.14
CA TYR A 41 -8.15 1.29 14.57
C TYR A 41 -6.83 0.99 15.31
N PHE A 42 -5.74 1.64 14.90
CA PHE A 42 -4.42 1.48 15.52
C PHE A 42 -4.11 2.53 16.60
N ASP A 43 -5.08 3.35 17.01
CA ASP A 43 -4.93 4.42 18.01
C ASP A 43 -3.84 5.44 17.61
N ILE A 44 -3.64 5.63 16.31
CA ILE A 44 -2.69 6.59 15.75
C ILE A 44 -3.40 7.92 15.57
N HIS A 45 -3.42 8.73 16.63
CA HIS A 45 -4.00 10.07 16.56
C HIS A 45 -3.06 11.05 15.83
N ILE A 46 -3.32 11.28 14.54
CA ILE A 46 -2.78 12.46 13.86
C ILE A 46 -3.51 13.67 14.43
N LYS A 47 -2.79 14.52 15.17
CA LYS A 47 -3.37 15.75 15.73
C LYS A 47 -4.05 16.54 14.60
N ASP A 48 -5.30 16.89 14.85
CA ASP A 48 -6.16 17.77 14.04
C ASP A 48 -6.81 17.19 12.77
N HIS A 49 -6.77 15.87 12.50
CA HIS A 49 -7.37 15.24 11.29
C HIS A 49 -6.99 15.88 9.95
N SER A 50 -6.11 16.89 9.96
CA SER A 50 -5.52 17.48 8.78
C SER A 50 -4.28 16.68 8.48
N PHE A 51 -4.22 16.07 7.30
CA PHE A 51 -2.96 15.69 6.68
C PHE A 51 -2.17 16.97 6.44
N SER A 52 -1.54 17.50 7.48
CA SER A 52 -0.74 18.71 7.37
C SER A 52 0.46 18.39 6.49
N VAL A 53 0.92 19.38 5.72
CA VAL A 53 2.10 19.21 4.83
C VAL A 53 3.31 18.68 5.62
N ASP A 54 3.41 19.01 6.91
CA ASP A 54 4.47 18.57 7.81
C ASP A 54 4.42 17.06 8.14
N THR A 55 3.27 16.40 7.94
CA THR A 55 3.10 14.94 8.09
C THR A 55 3.28 14.18 6.78
N ILE A 56 3.36 14.88 5.64
CA ILE A 56 3.54 14.28 4.31
C ILE A 56 5.04 14.19 4.01
N MET A 57 5.53 12.99 3.73
CA MET A 57 6.92 12.79 3.35
C MET A 57 7.22 13.43 1.98
N ASN A 58 8.31 14.18 1.89
CA ASN A 58 8.87 14.61 0.62
C ASN A 58 9.24 13.38 -0.23
N TRP A 59 8.50 13.15 -1.32
CA TRP A 59 8.68 11.98 -2.17
C TRP A 59 9.22 12.36 -3.55
N PRO A 60 10.36 11.77 -3.99
CA PRO A 60 10.88 12.04 -5.32
C PRO A 60 10.02 11.40 -6.43
N ALA A 61 9.84 12.12 -7.53
CA ALA A 61 9.14 11.60 -8.70
C ALA A 61 9.83 10.34 -9.26
N ARG A 62 9.05 9.45 -9.90
CA ARG A 62 9.54 8.24 -10.59
C ARG A 62 10.38 7.30 -9.71
N SER A 63 10.10 7.25 -8.40
CA SER A 63 10.84 6.41 -7.45
C SER A 63 9.97 5.32 -6.83
N PRO A 64 9.41 4.38 -7.64
CA PRO A 64 8.65 3.24 -7.09
C PRO A 64 9.53 2.30 -6.25
N ASP A 65 10.84 2.28 -6.53
CA ASP A 65 11.83 1.50 -5.79
C ASP A 65 12.03 1.96 -4.35
N LEU A 66 11.64 3.21 -4.03
CA LEU A 66 11.55 3.69 -2.66
C LEU A 66 10.26 3.27 -1.95
N ASN A 67 9.20 2.90 -2.67
CA ASN A 67 7.90 2.63 -2.06
C ASN A 67 7.78 1.14 -1.67
N PRO A 68 7.80 0.78 -0.37
CA PRO A 68 7.79 -0.62 0.05
C PRO A 68 6.53 -1.39 -0.38
N ILE A 69 5.39 -0.70 -0.58
CA ILE A 69 4.14 -1.34 -0.97
C ILE A 69 4.21 -1.96 -2.37
N GLU A 70 5.09 -1.48 -3.25
CA GLU A 70 5.29 -2.07 -4.58
C GLU A 70 5.76 -3.53 -4.48
N HIS A 71 6.55 -3.84 -3.44
CA HIS A 71 6.98 -5.21 -3.16
C HIS A 71 5.88 -6.08 -2.55
N VAL A 72 4.88 -5.47 -1.93
CA VAL A 72 3.67 -6.17 -1.46
C VAL A 72 2.77 -6.50 -2.65
N TRP A 73 2.61 -5.57 -3.60
CA TRP A 73 1.80 -5.76 -4.80
C TRP A 73 2.34 -6.84 -5.74
N TYR A 74 3.67 -6.99 -5.84
CA TYR A 74 4.29 -7.96 -6.74
C TYR A 74 3.77 -9.41 -6.54
N PRO A 75 3.83 -10.02 -5.34
CA PRO A 75 3.27 -11.34 -5.12
C PRO A 75 1.72 -11.35 -5.18
N LEU A 76 1.04 -10.28 -4.79
CA LEU A 76 -0.42 -10.18 -4.83
C LEU A 76 -1.00 -10.24 -6.24
N LYS A 77 -0.28 -9.78 -7.27
CA LYS A 77 -0.68 -9.95 -8.67
C LYS A 77 -0.73 -11.42 -9.11
N ARG A 78 -0.07 -12.33 -8.38
CA ARG A 78 0.07 -13.74 -8.74
C ARG A 78 -0.77 -14.67 -7.87
N ARG A 79 -0.91 -14.39 -6.58
CA ARG A 79 -1.58 -15.27 -5.60
C ARG A 79 -3.05 -15.59 -5.92
N PRO A 80 -3.89 -14.67 -6.44
CA PRO A 80 -5.26 -14.98 -6.84
C PRO A 80 -5.37 -16.09 -7.90
N ASN A 81 -4.31 -16.29 -8.70
CA ASN A 81 -4.24 -17.35 -9.71
C ASN A 81 -3.73 -18.69 -9.15
N ALA A 82 -3.28 -18.74 -7.89
CA ALA A 82 -2.86 -19.97 -7.22
C ALA A 82 -4.05 -20.73 -6.59
N PHE A 83 -5.25 -20.14 -6.61
CA PHE A 83 -6.48 -20.82 -6.24
C PHE A 83 -6.78 -21.95 -7.24
N PRO A 84 -7.55 -22.99 -6.85
CA PRO A 84 -7.81 -24.16 -7.69
C PRO A 84 -8.43 -23.84 -9.06
N THR A 85 -9.19 -22.74 -9.14
CA THR A 85 -9.83 -22.26 -10.36
C THR A 85 -9.36 -20.84 -10.67
N ARG A 86 -9.51 -20.39 -11.92
CA ARG A 86 -9.33 -18.96 -12.25
C ARG A 86 -10.59 -18.18 -11.84
N PRO A 87 -10.45 -16.92 -11.41
CA PRO A 87 -11.61 -16.08 -11.15
C PRO A 87 -12.36 -15.84 -12.47
N THR A 88 -13.68 -16.01 -12.43
CA THR A 88 -14.55 -15.84 -13.61
C THR A 88 -15.33 -14.53 -13.58
N THR A 89 -15.45 -13.91 -12.41
CA THR A 89 -16.04 -12.58 -12.24
C THR A 89 -15.07 -11.61 -11.59
N LYS A 90 -15.39 -10.32 -11.69
CA LYS A 90 -14.65 -9.24 -11.06
C LYS A 90 -14.71 -9.37 -9.53
N GLU A 91 -15.88 -9.65 -8.99
CA GLU A 91 -16.15 -9.79 -7.56
C GLU A 91 -15.36 -10.96 -6.96
N GLU A 92 -15.23 -12.06 -7.71
CA GLU A 92 -14.43 -13.20 -7.30
C GLU A 92 -12.93 -12.85 -7.25
N LEU A 93 -12.42 -12.12 -8.25
CA LEU A 93 -11.04 -11.64 -8.25
C LEU A 93 -10.78 -10.71 -7.06
N GLU A 94 -11.71 -9.81 -6.77
CA GLU A 94 -11.65 -8.87 -5.66
C GLU A 94 -11.60 -9.58 -4.31
N GLN A 95 -12.49 -10.55 -4.09
CA GLN A 95 -12.50 -11.34 -2.86
C GLN A 95 -11.19 -12.10 -2.66
N ARG A 96 -10.62 -12.66 -3.74
CA ARG A 96 -9.34 -13.38 -3.68
C ARG A 96 -8.17 -12.43 -3.38
N VAL A 97 -8.15 -11.24 -3.98
CA VAL A 97 -7.14 -10.22 -3.69
C VAL A 97 -7.23 -9.78 -2.22
N ALA A 98 -8.44 -9.47 -1.73
CA ALA A 98 -8.66 -9.11 -0.33
C ALA A 98 -8.23 -10.24 0.62
N THR A 99 -8.57 -11.49 0.31
CA THR A 99 -8.15 -12.66 1.08
C THR A 99 -6.62 -12.77 1.18
N GLU A 100 -5.91 -12.52 0.09
CA GLU A 100 -4.44 -12.55 0.08
C GLU A 100 -3.81 -11.32 0.74
N TRP A 101 -4.48 -10.16 0.68
CA TRP A 101 -4.08 -8.92 1.35
C TRP A 101 -4.06 -9.10 2.87
N TYR A 102 -5.16 -9.60 3.43
CA TYR A 102 -5.31 -9.80 4.87
C TYR A 102 -4.47 -10.96 5.44
N LYS A 103 -3.78 -11.73 4.59
CA LYS A 103 -2.73 -12.66 5.05
C LYS A 103 -1.41 -11.97 5.39
N LEU A 104 -1.25 -10.69 5.03
CA LEU A 104 -0.05 -9.94 5.38
C LEU A 104 -0.04 -9.71 6.90
N THR A 105 0.92 -10.34 7.57
CA THR A 105 1.11 -10.17 9.02
C THR A 105 1.94 -8.93 9.31
N GLU A 106 1.92 -8.46 10.56
CA GLU A 106 2.84 -7.44 11.08
C GLU A 106 4.29 -7.73 10.67
N LYS A 107 4.78 -8.94 10.92
CA LYS A 107 6.14 -9.36 10.52
C LYS A 107 6.36 -9.24 9.01
N GLY A 108 5.33 -9.50 8.22
CA GLY A 108 5.33 -9.30 6.78
C GLY A 108 5.47 -7.82 6.41
N CYS A 109 4.68 -6.94 7.02
CA CYS A 109 4.75 -5.49 6.82
C CYS A 109 6.11 -4.92 7.24
N LEU A 110 6.56 -5.22 8.46
CA LEU A 110 7.84 -4.79 9.01
C LEU A 110 9.00 -5.14 8.10
N LYS A 111 9.03 -6.36 7.53
CA LYS A 111 10.07 -6.75 6.58
C LYS A 111 10.21 -5.79 5.40
N TYR A 112 9.10 -5.26 4.88
CA TYR A 112 9.14 -4.30 3.77
C TYR A 112 9.55 -2.91 4.26
N ILE A 113 9.06 -2.47 5.41
CA ILE A 113 9.39 -1.15 5.98
C ILE A 113 10.86 -1.09 6.44
N ASP A 114 11.35 -2.14 7.09
CA ASP A 114 12.75 -2.28 7.53
C ASP A 114 13.75 -2.31 6.35
N SER A 115 13.27 -2.49 5.12
CA SER A 115 14.11 -2.41 3.93
C SER A 115 14.45 -0.96 3.52
N MET A 116 13.76 0.05 4.06
CA MET A 116 13.92 1.46 3.68
C MET A 116 15.36 1.97 3.81
N PRO A 117 16.11 1.75 4.91
CA PRO A 117 17.51 2.17 4.98
C PRO A 117 18.38 1.59 3.87
N ALA A 118 18.10 0.34 3.45
CA ALA A 118 18.84 -0.31 2.38
C ALA A 118 18.45 0.23 0.99
N ARG A 119 17.18 0.59 0.77
CA ARG A 119 16.69 1.26 -0.45
C ARG A 119 17.33 2.64 -0.62
N ILE A 120 17.33 3.45 0.44
CA ILE A 120 17.95 4.78 0.45
C ILE A 120 19.45 4.67 0.13
N LYS A 121 20.18 3.74 0.77
CA LYS A 121 21.60 3.50 0.46
C LYS A 121 21.81 3.09 -1.00
N ALA A 122 20.91 2.28 -1.58
CA ALA A 122 21.00 1.89 -2.98
C ALA A 122 20.81 3.08 -3.93
N ILE A 123 19.87 3.99 -3.63
CA ILE A 123 19.63 5.20 -4.43
C ILE A 123 20.80 6.18 -4.34
N ILE A 124 21.36 6.38 -3.16
CA ILE A 124 22.54 7.23 -2.99
C ILE A 124 23.71 6.64 -3.80
N LYS A 125 23.89 5.31 -3.75
CA LYS A 125 24.93 4.62 -4.53
C LYS A 125 24.70 4.71 -6.04
N SER A 126 23.44 4.66 -6.50
CA SER A 126 23.07 4.83 -7.90
C SER A 126 23.04 6.29 -8.35
N LYS A 127 23.31 7.25 -7.46
CA LYS A 127 23.21 8.70 -7.71
C LYS A 127 21.83 9.12 -8.23
N GLY A 128 20.78 8.56 -7.65
CA GLY A 128 19.39 8.82 -8.06
C GLY A 128 18.90 7.96 -9.24
N GLY A 129 19.73 7.05 -9.76
CA GLY A 129 19.32 6.10 -10.79
C GLY A 129 18.49 4.93 -10.24
N PRO A 130 17.85 4.12 -11.12
CA PRO A 130 17.06 2.96 -10.71
C PRO A 130 17.84 1.97 -9.86
N THR A 131 17.18 1.36 -8.89
CA THR A 131 17.77 0.32 -8.04
C THR A 131 17.17 -1.05 -8.29
N LYS A 132 17.66 -2.07 -7.57
CA LYS A 132 17.12 -3.43 -7.61
C LYS A 132 15.78 -3.58 -6.87
N TYR A 133 15.37 -2.52 -6.16
CA TYR A 133 14.18 -2.49 -5.34
C TYR A 133 12.98 -2.00 -6.14
#